data_AF-A0A962FLX2-F1
#
_entry.id   AF-A0A962FLX2-F1
#
_cell.length_a   1.000
_cell.length_b   1.000
_cell.length_c   1.000
_cell.angle_alpha   90.00
_cell.angle_beta   90.00
_cell.angle_gamma   90.00
#
_symmetry.space_group_name_H-M   'P 1'
#
loop_
_entity.id
_entity.type
_entity.pdbx_description
1 polymer ?
#
loop_
_entity_poly.entity_id
_entity_poly.type
_entity_poly.pdbx_seq_one_letter_code
_entity_poly.pdbx_strand_id
1 'polypeptide(L)'
;MSLLAVAALATPAALAEAPAGHDLAPIDGGARRFAIDRFEVTIGQFRRFVAATGRVTRAEREGGGFQYRAGWERMSGWSWRAPYGKPGHDDEPAVHVTWHEAKAYCAWAGLRLPSDAEWLLAAYTERRTQPPPPFVWDRRYRFPTGA
;
A
#
# COMPACT_ATOMS: atom_id res chain seq x y z
N MET A 1 10.03 -4.37 -11.36
CA MET A 1 9.33 -3.64 -10.28
C MET A 1 7.84 -3.77 -10.50
N SER A 2 7.15 -4.59 -9.69
CA SER A 2 5.70 -4.52 -9.44
C SER A 2 5.37 -5.42 -8.24
N LEU A 3 5.75 -4.95 -7.06
CA LEU A 3 5.08 -5.24 -5.79
C LEU A 3 4.86 -3.87 -5.17
N LEU A 4 3.87 -3.15 -5.69
CA LEU A 4 3.39 -1.94 -5.04
C LEU A 4 2.40 -2.40 -3.97
N ALA A 5 2.90 -2.57 -2.76
CA ALA A 5 2.11 -2.39 -1.56
C ALA A 5 1.49 -0.98 -1.63
N VAL A 6 0.18 -0.90 -1.78
CA VAL A 6 -0.52 0.38 -1.74
C VAL A 6 -0.53 0.83 -0.29
N ALA A 7 0.17 1.91 0.00
CA ALA A 7 -0.01 2.68 1.22
C ALA A 7 -0.78 3.95 0.86
N ALA A 8 -1.72 4.36 1.69
CA ALA A 8 -2.59 5.49 1.41
C ALA A 8 -2.49 6.55 2.52
N LEU A 9 -2.48 7.83 2.14
CA LEU A 9 -2.30 9.00 3.03
C LEU A 9 -3.53 9.90 3.11
N ALA A 10 -3.74 10.54 4.27
CA ALA A 10 -4.71 11.61 4.51
C ALA A 10 -4.04 12.99 4.75
N THR A 11 -4.73 14.08 4.42
CA THR A 11 -4.34 15.48 4.76
C THR A 11 -4.79 15.88 6.18
N PRO A 12 -4.25 16.97 6.78
CA PRO A 12 -4.53 17.35 8.18
C PRO A 12 -6.03 17.58 8.48
N ALA A 13 -6.82 17.98 7.49
CA ALA A 13 -8.26 18.20 7.62
C ALA A 13 -9.09 16.90 7.66
N ALA A 14 -8.48 15.74 7.38
CA ALA A 14 -9.13 14.43 7.34
C ALA A 14 -8.72 13.51 8.52
N LEU A 15 -8.19 14.08 9.60
CA LEU A 15 -7.84 13.33 10.82
C LEU A 15 -9.06 12.90 11.66
N ALA A 16 -10.29 13.18 11.23
CA ALA A 16 -11.48 12.95 12.05
C ALA A 16 -12.02 11.51 11.96
N GLU A 17 -11.82 10.79 10.86
CA GLU A 17 -12.18 9.38 10.71
C GLU A 17 -11.41 8.79 9.53
N ALA A 18 -10.57 7.78 9.76
CA ALA A 18 -9.97 7.03 8.66
C ALA A 18 -11.11 6.36 7.85
N PRO A 19 -11.06 6.36 6.50
CA PRO A 19 -12.07 5.70 5.70
C PRO A 19 -12.20 4.23 6.11
N ALA A 20 -13.43 3.72 6.13
CA ALA A 20 -13.77 2.44 6.74
C ALA A 20 -12.83 1.30 6.32
N GLY A 21 -12.16 0.71 7.31
CA GLY A 21 -11.25 -0.41 7.16
C GLY A 21 -9.78 -0.02 6.93
N HIS A 22 -9.39 1.25 7.02
CA HIS A 22 -7.99 1.70 7.00
C HIS A 22 -7.47 1.95 8.42
N ASP A 23 -6.28 1.42 8.75
CA ASP A 23 -5.57 1.68 10.03
C ASP A 23 -4.43 2.67 9.77
N LEU A 24 -4.74 3.95 9.83
CA LEU A 24 -3.80 5.03 9.53
C LEU A 24 -2.93 5.35 10.75
N ALA A 25 -1.62 5.10 10.63
CA ALA A 25 -0.62 5.49 11.61
C ALA A 25 -0.13 6.93 11.35
N PRO A 26 -0.19 7.84 12.35
CA PRO A 26 0.32 9.19 12.18
C PRO A 26 1.85 9.21 12.10
N ILE A 27 2.39 9.98 11.16
CA ILE A 27 3.80 10.27 10.98
C ILE A 27 4.00 11.78 11.14
N ASP A 28 4.64 12.15 12.24
CA ASP A 28 5.14 13.51 12.45
C ASP A 28 6.58 13.56 11.96
N GLY A 29 6.89 14.39 10.97
CA GLY A 29 8.22 14.70 10.44
C GLY A 29 8.66 16.14 10.71
N GLY A 30 8.03 16.83 11.67
CA GLY A 30 8.18 18.26 11.89
C GLY A 30 7.48 19.08 10.81
N ALA A 31 8.19 19.37 9.72
CA ALA A 31 7.66 20.13 8.58
C ALA A 31 6.70 19.32 7.69
N ARG A 32 6.69 17.98 7.81
CA ARG A 32 5.74 17.10 7.11
C ARG A 32 4.97 16.28 8.13
N ARG A 33 3.65 16.44 8.14
CA ARG A 33 2.74 15.69 9.01
C ARG A 33 1.69 15.03 8.13
N PHE A 34 1.57 13.71 8.22
CA PHE A 34 0.60 12.91 7.48
C PHE A 34 0.27 11.65 8.28
N ALA A 35 -0.68 10.85 7.81
CA ALA A 35 -0.92 9.52 8.33
C ALA A 35 -0.88 8.52 7.17
N ILE A 36 -0.30 7.34 7.38
CA ILE A 36 -0.11 6.28 6.38
C ILE A 36 -0.70 4.98 6.90
N ASP A 37 -1.32 4.18 6.02
CA ASP A 37 -1.77 2.85 6.42
C ASP A 37 -0.64 2.03 7.07
N ARG A 38 -0.94 1.40 8.21
CA ARG A 38 -0.03 0.48 8.91
C ARG A 38 0.25 -0.78 8.09
N PHE A 39 -0.71 -1.19 7.26
CA PHE A 39 -0.67 -2.40 6.46
C PHE A 39 -0.94 -2.08 4.99
N GLU A 40 -0.59 -3.00 4.10
CA GLU A 40 -0.98 -2.89 2.70
C GLU A 40 -2.50 -2.91 2.52
N VAL A 41 -2.98 -2.27 1.45
CA VAL A 41 -4.36 -2.47 1.01
C VAL A 41 -4.60 -3.95 0.70
N THR A 42 -5.57 -4.52 1.39
CA THR A 42 -5.96 -5.91 1.35
C THR A 42 -6.89 -6.22 0.17
N ILE A 43 -7.02 -7.51 -0.16
CA ILE A 43 -7.97 -8.01 -1.17
C ILE A 43 -9.40 -7.64 -0.78
N GLY A 44 -9.78 -7.74 0.49
CA GLY A 44 -11.12 -7.39 0.98
C GLY A 44 -11.43 -5.91 0.80
N GLN A 45 -10.46 -5.02 1.08
CA GLN A 45 -10.55 -3.59 0.79
C GLN A 45 -10.68 -3.31 -0.71
N PHE A 46 -9.79 -3.87 -1.53
CA PHE A 46 -9.80 -3.66 -2.98
C PHE A 46 -11.07 -4.24 -3.64
N ARG A 47 -11.64 -5.32 -3.09
CA ARG A 47 -12.92 -5.88 -3.53
C ARG A 47 -14.06 -4.87 -3.37
N ARG A 48 -14.11 -4.11 -2.27
CA ARG A 48 -15.11 -3.06 -2.08
C ARG A 48 -15.01 -1.98 -3.15
N PHE A 49 -13.79 -1.56 -3.47
CA PHE A 49 -13.52 -0.63 -4.57
C PHE A 49 -14.03 -1.17 -5.91
N VAL A 50 -13.64 -2.40 -6.27
CA VAL A 50 -14.06 -3.03 -7.52
C VAL A 50 -15.58 -3.17 -7.61
N ALA A 51 -16.23 -3.59 -6.52
CA ALA A 51 -17.69 -3.71 -6.44
C ALA A 51 -18.39 -2.35 -6.59
N ALA A 52 -17.84 -1.28 -6.00
CA ALA A 52 -18.43 0.06 -6.04
C ALA A 52 -18.24 0.75 -7.41
N THR A 53 -17.14 0.49 -8.11
CA THR A 53 -16.81 1.22 -9.35
C THR A 53 -16.94 0.38 -10.62
N GLY A 54 -17.21 -0.92 -10.53
CA GLY A 54 -17.20 -1.84 -11.66
C GLY A 54 -15.82 -1.96 -12.32
N ARG A 55 -14.73 -1.73 -11.57
CA ARG A 55 -13.38 -1.70 -12.14
C ARG A 55 -12.95 -3.09 -12.59
N VAL A 56 -12.52 -3.22 -13.84
CA VAL A 56 -11.74 -4.38 -14.31
C VAL A 56 -10.27 -3.98 -14.35
N THR A 57 -9.39 -4.70 -13.67
CA THR A 57 -7.96 -4.38 -13.60
C THR A 57 -7.20 -4.75 -14.89
N ARG A 58 -6.01 -4.18 -15.08
CA ARG A 58 -5.12 -4.50 -16.19
C ARG A 58 -4.76 -5.98 -16.21
N ALA A 59 -4.43 -6.56 -15.05
CA ALA A 59 -4.15 -7.99 -14.94
C ALA A 59 -5.33 -8.84 -15.43
N GLU A 60 -6.57 -8.48 -15.06
CA GLU A 60 -7.76 -9.19 -15.54
C GLU A 60 -7.97 -9.03 -17.04
N ARG A 61 -7.83 -7.81 -17.59
CA ARG A 61 -7.99 -7.56 -19.05
C ARG A 61 -6.92 -8.25 -19.90
N GLU A 62 -5.69 -8.32 -19.40
CA GLU A 62 -4.55 -8.92 -20.11
C GLU A 62 -4.37 -10.42 -19.79
N GLY A 63 -5.30 -11.02 -19.04
CA GLY A 63 -5.33 -12.45 -18.75
C GLY A 63 -4.29 -12.94 -17.73
N GLY A 64 -3.64 -12.04 -16.99
CA GLY A 64 -2.69 -12.41 -15.96
C GLY A 64 -1.79 -11.26 -15.46
N GLY A 65 -1.44 -11.35 -14.19
CA GLY A 65 -0.40 -10.57 -13.53
C GLY A 65 1.00 -11.10 -13.83
N PHE A 66 2.01 -10.45 -13.26
CA PHE A 66 3.41 -10.77 -13.52
C PHE A 66 4.12 -11.29 -12.27
N GLN A 67 4.96 -12.30 -12.44
CA GLN A 67 5.88 -12.78 -11.41
C GLN A 67 7.31 -12.71 -11.93
N TYR A 68 8.25 -12.34 -11.06
CA TYR A 68 9.66 -12.44 -11.37
C TYR A 68 10.19 -13.84 -11.01
N ARG A 69 10.73 -14.54 -12.00
CA ARG A 69 11.41 -15.83 -11.87
C ARG A 69 12.81 -15.73 -12.48
N ALA A 70 13.07 -16.39 -13.61
CA ALA A 70 14.27 -16.16 -14.43
C ALA A 70 14.10 -14.97 -15.41
N GLY A 71 13.12 -14.11 -15.12
CA GLY A 71 12.61 -13.05 -15.98
C GLY A 71 11.21 -12.63 -15.53
N TRP A 72 10.65 -11.62 -16.18
CA TRP A 72 9.24 -11.25 -15.96
C TRP A 72 8.35 -12.19 -16.78
N GLU A 73 7.59 -13.02 -16.09
CA GLU A 73 6.66 -13.96 -16.71
C GLU A 73 5.22 -13.54 -16.40
N ARG A 74 4.36 -13.56 -17.42
CA ARG A 74 2.92 -13.36 -17.23
C ARG A 74 2.29 -14.68 -16.79
N MET A 75 1.67 -14.66 -15.62
CA MET A 75 1.04 -15.82 -15.02
C MET A 75 -0.46 -15.81 -15.34
N SER A 76 -0.91 -16.79 -16.11
CA SER A 76 -2.32 -16.86 -16.55
C SER A 76 -3.27 -16.90 -15.35
N GLY A 77 -4.30 -16.04 -15.37
CA GLY A 77 -5.33 -15.96 -14.33
C GLY A 77 -4.91 -15.28 -13.03
N TRP A 78 -3.63 -14.88 -12.88
CA TRP A 78 -3.18 -14.16 -11.69
C TRP A 78 -3.72 -12.73 -11.70
N SER A 79 -4.28 -12.28 -10.58
CA SER A 79 -4.91 -10.97 -10.44
C SER A 79 -5.02 -10.62 -8.96
N TRP A 80 -5.54 -9.42 -8.64
CA TRP A 80 -5.76 -9.00 -7.25
C TRP A 80 -6.63 -9.99 -6.46
N ARG A 81 -7.62 -10.66 -7.09
CA ARG A 81 -8.48 -11.67 -6.44
C ARG A 81 -7.83 -13.05 -6.31
N ALA A 82 -6.80 -13.32 -7.12
CA ALA A 82 -6.14 -14.62 -7.20
C ALA A 82 -4.62 -14.41 -7.34
N PRO A 83 -3.94 -13.95 -6.28
CA PRO A 83 -2.57 -13.44 -6.34
C PRO A 83 -1.55 -14.49 -6.79
N TYR A 84 -1.83 -15.77 -6.50
CA TYR A 84 -1.02 -16.93 -6.85
C TYR A 84 -1.77 -17.91 -7.76
N GLY A 85 -2.75 -17.43 -8.53
CA GLY A 85 -3.60 -18.25 -9.40
C GLY A 85 -4.66 -19.06 -8.67
N LYS A 86 -4.79 -18.87 -7.35
CA LYS A 86 -5.87 -19.38 -6.51
C LYS A 86 -6.53 -18.20 -5.79
N PRO A 87 -7.83 -18.27 -5.45
CA PRO A 87 -8.48 -17.22 -4.68
C PRO A 87 -7.68 -16.87 -3.42
N GLY A 88 -7.38 -15.58 -3.24
CA GLY A 88 -6.69 -15.08 -2.04
C GLY A 88 -7.67 -14.80 -0.90
N HIS A 89 -7.17 -14.79 0.34
CA HIS A 89 -7.93 -14.39 1.52
C HIS A 89 -8.15 -12.88 1.56
N ASP A 90 -9.22 -12.43 2.24
CA ASP A 90 -9.58 -11.01 2.30
C ASP A 90 -8.55 -10.14 3.01
N ASP A 91 -7.77 -10.72 3.91
CA ASP A 91 -6.73 -10.05 4.68
C ASP A 91 -5.35 -10.08 3.99
N GLU A 92 -5.23 -10.75 2.84
CA GLU A 92 -3.99 -10.73 2.05
C GLU A 92 -3.85 -9.41 1.28
N PRO A 93 -2.62 -8.95 0.99
CA PRO A 93 -2.41 -7.77 0.16
C PRO A 93 -2.95 -7.92 -1.26
N ALA A 94 -3.62 -6.88 -1.76
CA ALA A 94 -4.02 -6.81 -3.17
C ALA A 94 -2.80 -6.56 -4.05
N VAL A 95 -2.41 -7.56 -4.84
CA VAL A 95 -1.27 -7.49 -5.79
C VAL A 95 -1.74 -7.54 -7.24
N HIS A 96 -0.79 -7.50 -8.19
CA HIS A 96 -1.08 -7.39 -9.63
C HIS A 96 -1.89 -6.14 -10.01
N VAL A 97 -1.78 -5.09 -9.20
CA VAL A 97 -2.38 -3.78 -9.44
C VAL A 97 -1.33 -2.83 -10.03
N THR A 98 -1.74 -2.02 -11.00
CA THR A 98 -0.90 -0.96 -11.55
C THR A 98 -0.88 0.25 -10.64
N TRP A 99 0.11 1.14 -10.83
CA TRP A 99 0.14 2.43 -10.14
C TRP A 99 -1.14 3.26 -10.36
N HIS A 100 -1.71 3.25 -11.57
CA HIS A 100 -2.95 3.97 -11.87
C HIS A 100 -4.17 3.39 -11.15
N GLU A 101 -4.21 2.07 -10.97
CA GLU A 101 -5.27 1.39 -10.21
C GLU A 101 -5.14 1.65 -8.72
N ALA A 102 -3.93 1.60 -8.18
CA ALA A 102 -3.64 1.99 -6.80
C ALA A 102 -4.04 3.45 -6.52
N LYS A 103 -3.66 4.37 -7.41
CA LYS A 103 -4.06 5.78 -7.31
C LYS A 103 -5.58 5.96 -7.35
N ALA A 104 -6.27 5.24 -8.22
CA ALA A 104 -7.72 5.29 -8.32
C ALA A 104 -8.41 4.71 -7.08
N TYR A 105 -7.89 3.61 -6.53
CA TYR A 105 -8.35 3.05 -5.26
C TYR A 105 -8.22 4.09 -4.14
N CYS A 106 -7.04 4.70 -3.98
CA CYS A 106 -6.82 5.70 -2.95
C CYS A 106 -7.81 6.86 -3.11
N ALA A 107 -7.98 7.40 -4.32
CA ALA A 107 -8.91 8.50 -4.56
C ALA A 107 -10.36 8.13 -4.22
N TRP A 108 -10.81 6.92 -4.57
CA TRP A 108 -12.14 6.42 -4.21
C TRP A 108 -12.31 6.29 -2.69
N ALA A 109 -11.27 5.85 -1.98
CA ALA A 109 -11.25 5.74 -0.54
C ALA A 109 -11.10 7.09 0.19
N GLY A 110 -10.99 8.22 -0.52
CA GLY A 110 -10.74 9.53 0.09
C GLY A 110 -9.29 9.72 0.57
N LEU A 111 -8.36 8.94 0.04
CA LEU A 111 -6.93 8.95 0.34
C LEU A 111 -6.10 9.30 -0.90
N ARG A 112 -4.77 9.26 -0.77
CA ARG A 112 -3.81 9.37 -1.89
C ARG A 112 -2.61 8.46 -1.70
N LEU A 113 -1.88 8.16 -2.78
CA LEU A 113 -0.56 7.52 -2.64
C LEU A 113 0.43 8.43 -1.90
N PRO A 114 1.38 7.88 -1.14
CA PRO A 114 2.50 8.63 -0.59
C PRO A 114 3.39 9.13 -1.72
N SER A 115 4.00 10.29 -1.50
CA SER A 115 5.20 10.67 -2.23
C SER A 115 6.39 9.83 -1.78
N ASP A 116 7.44 9.74 -2.60
CA ASP A 116 8.68 9.06 -2.22
C ASP A 116 9.24 9.59 -0.91
N ALA A 117 9.15 10.91 -0.69
CA ALA A 117 9.70 11.53 0.50
C ALA A 117 8.88 11.23 1.77
N GLU A 118 7.56 11.06 1.64
CA GLU A 118 6.71 10.59 2.75
C GLU A 118 6.95 9.12 3.02
N TRP A 119 7.06 8.29 1.98
CA TRP A 119 7.34 6.87 2.14
C TRP A 119 8.71 6.62 2.77
N LEU A 120 9.75 7.35 2.37
CA LEU A 120 11.07 7.30 3.00
C LEU A 120 11.03 7.72 4.47
N LEU A 121 10.25 8.75 4.81
CA LEU A 121 10.10 9.19 6.20
C LEU A 121 9.39 8.13 7.03
N ALA A 122 8.31 7.54 6.51
CA ALA A 122 7.53 6.53 7.23
C ALA A 122 8.26 5.19 7.38
N ALA A 123 8.98 4.75 6.34
CA ALA A 123 9.56 3.41 6.29
C ALA A 123 11.03 3.34 6.74
N TYR A 124 11.82 4.41 6.57
CA TYR A 124 13.27 4.36 6.80
C TYR A 124 13.73 5.26 7.95
N THR A 125 12.88 6.12 8.48
CA THR A 125 13.23 7.02 9.58
C THR A 125 12.54 6.55 10.85
N GLU A 126 13.29 6.40 11.93
CA GLU A 126 12.72 6.02 13.22
C GLU A 126 11.89 7.16 13.81
N ARG A 127 10.57 7.02 13.77
CA ARG A 127 9.62 8.03 14.30
C ARG A 127 8.80 7.51 15.48
N ARG A 128 9.06 6.30 15.99
CA ARG A 128 8.39 5.81 17.22
C ARG A 128 8.78 6.68 18.40
N THR A 129 7.82 6.97 19.26
CA THR A 129 8.05 7.71 20.51
C THR A 129 9.01 7.01 21.46
N GLN A 130 9.04 5.67 21.43
CA GLN A 130 9.97 4.84 22.19
C GLN A 130 10.65 3.83 21.27
N PRO A 131 11.77 4.21 20.60
CA PRO A 131 12.55 3.28 19.81
C PRO A 131 13.19 2.21 20.71
N PRO A 132 12.98 0.91 20.45
CA PRO A 132 13.73 -0.15 21.09
C PRO A 132 15.19 -0.10 20.62
N PRO A 133 16.17 -0.50 21.45
CA PRO A 133 17.55 -0.67 21.00
C PRO A 133 17.65 -1.63 19.80
N PRO A 134 18.55 -1.40 18.82
CA PRO A 134 19.51 -0.30 18.71
C PRO A 134 18.95 0.93 17.94
N PHE A 135 17.63 1.04 17.79
CA PHE A 135 17.02 2.12 17.02
C PHE A 135 17.13 3.47 17.77
N VAL A 136 17.43 4.53 17.02
CA VAL A 136 17.62 5.89 17.53
C VAL A 136 16.59 6.79 16.89
N TRP A 137 15.85 7.55 17.70
CA TRP A 137 14.85 8.48 17.21
C TRP A 137 15.42 9.45 16.17
N ASP A 138 14.65 9.71 15.12
CA ASP A 138 14.99 10.56 13.98
C ASP A 138 16.25 10.14 13.20
N ARG A 139 16.68 8.89 13.37
CA ARG A 139 17.71 8.30 12.53
C ARG A 139 17.09 7.66 11.31
N ARG A 140 17.65 7.98 10.14
CA ARG A 140 17.38 7.25 8.89
C ARG A 140 18.29 6.03 8.79
N TYR A 141 17.70 4.89 8.45
CA TYR A 141 18.39 3.61 8.26
C TYR A 141 18.50 3.26 6.77
N ARG A 142 19.43 2.34 6.45
CA ARG A 142 19.61 1.83 5.08
C ARG A 142 18.47 0.89 4.69
N PHE A 143 18.00 0.09 5.63
CA PHE A 143 16.86 -0.81 5.46
C PHE A 143 15.75 -0.41 6.43
N PRO A 144 14.46 -0.63 6.08
CA PRO A 144 13.34 -0.32 6.96
C PRO A 144 13.40 -1.05 8.31
N THR A 145 14.08 -2.20 8.33
CA THR A 145 14.31 -3.03 9.51
C THR A 145 15.54 -2.61 10.33
N GLY A 146 16.28 -1.58 9.90
CA GLY A 146 17.47 -1.05 10.56
C GLY A 146 18.71 -1.94 10.65
N ALA A 147 18.76 -3.03 9.88
CA ALA A 147 20.00 -3.78 9.63
C ALA A 147 21.02 -2.97 8.80
#